data_AF-A0A441V9S0-F1
#
_entry.id   AF-A0A441V9S0-F1
#
_cell.length_a   1.000
_cell.length_b   1.000
_cell.length_c   1.000
_cell.angle_alpha   90.00
_cell.angle_beta   90.00
_cell.angle_gamma   90.00
#
_symmetry.space_group_name_H-M   'P 1'
#
loop_
_entity.id
_entity.type
_entity.pdbx_description
1 polymer ?
#
loop_
_entity_poly.entity_id
_entity_poly.type
_entity_poly.pdbx_seq_one_letter_code
_entity_poly.pdbx_strand_id
1 'polypeptide(L)'
;MNPAKPNRTHPPKWIEPQLTRLVDEAPNGPDWLHEIKYDGYRMHARIDGSDIRLLTRTGLDWSHRYQATIAALRALPVKEAYVDGELCAVRADGVTSFSRLQAAMDEGRTGDLVFFAFDLLFLNGESIAKLPLIDRKARLACFRPTCLACASAIT
;
A
#
# COMPACT_ATOMS: atom_id res chain seq x y z
N MET A 1 14.30 4.15 -38.20
CA MET A 1 14.56 4.25 -36.75
C MET A 1 13.35 3.72 -36.01
N ASN A 2 13.48 2.64 -35.23
CA ASN A 2 12.47 2.32 -34.23
C ASN A 2 12.57 3.36 -33.11
N PRO A 3 11.46 3.95 -32.62
CA PRO A 3 11.53 4.79 -31.44
C PRO A 3 12.08 3.95 -30.28
N ALA A 4 13.12 4.47 -29.61
CA ALA A 4 13.66 3.85 -28.41
C ALA A 4 12.52 3.65 -27.41
N LYS A 5 12.35 2.43 -26.88
CA LYS A 5 11.40 2.16 -25.80
C LYS A 5 11.71 3.14 -24.65
N PRO A 6 10.70 3.84 -24.08
CA PRO A 6 10.95 4.74 -22.96
C PRO A 6 11.61 3.95 -21.83
N ASN A 7 12.66 4.53 -21.24
CA ASN A 7 13.41 3.90 -20.16
C ASN A 7 12.44 3.67 -18.98
N ARG A 8 12.03 2.42 -18.77
CA ARG A 8 11.09 2.06 -17.71
C ARG A 8 11.75 2.34 -16.36
N THR A 9 11.17 3.24 -15.59
CA THR A 9 11.63 3.44 -14.21
C THR A 9 11.08 2.31 -13.35
N HIS A 10 11.92 1.69 -12.53
CA HIS A 10 11.47 0.72 -11.54
C HIS A 10 11.01 1.46 -10.28
N PRO A 11 10.14 0.86 -9.46
CA PRO A 11 9.80 1.43 -8.16
C PRO A 11 11.08 1.64 -7.32
N PRO A 12 11.20 2.76 -6.58
CA PRO A 12 12.33 3.00 -5.68
C PRO A 12 12.54 1.83 -4.70
N LYS A 13 13.77 1.64 -4.24
CA LYS A 13 14.09 0.58 -3.26
C LYS A 13 13.34 0.81 -1.93
N TRP A 14 13.30 2.06 -1.49
CA TRP A 14 12.58 2.50 -0.29
C TRP A 14 12.22 3.97 -0.43
N ILE A 15 11.05 4.36 0.06
CA ILE A 15 10.60 5.75 0.16
C ILE A 15 10.44 6.07 1.63
N GLU A 16 10.94 7.21 2.07
CA GLU A 16 10.75 7.67 3.44
C GLU A 16 9.24 7.94 3.70
N PRO A 17 8.63 7.32 4.72
CA PRO A 17 7.21 7.48 4.97
C PRO A 17 6.85 8.90 5.44
N GLN A 18 5.76 9.46 4.92
CA GLN A 18 5.21 10.73 5.43
C GLN A 18 4.66 10.53 6.84
N LEU A 19 5.10 11.32 7.81
CA LEU A 19 4.69 11.21 9.20
C LEU A 19 3.54 12.15 9.55
N THR A 20 2.68 11.71 10.46
CA THR A 20 1.59 12.52 11.00
C THR A 20 2.12 13.48 12.07
N ARG A 21 1.62 14.71 12.07
CA ARG A 21 1.79 15.64 13.18
C ARG A 21 0.70 15.38 14.22
N LEU A 22 1.09 15.21 15.49
CA LEU A 22 0.14 15.14 16.59
C LEU A 22 -0.51 16.52 16.78
N VAL A 23 -1.84 16.54 16.83
CA VAL A 23 -2.68 17.72 17.04
C VAL A 23 -3.81 17.34 17.98
N ASP A 24 -4.33 18.31 18.74
CA ASP A 24 -5.40 18.06 19.72
C ASP A 24 -6.75 17.79 19.03
N GLU A 25 -7.00 18.48 17.91
CA GLU A 25 -8.22 18.34 17.12
C GLU A 25 -7.89 18.09 15.65
N ALA A 26 -8.67 17.21 15.01
CA ALA A 26 -8.55 16.96 13.59
C ALA A 26 -8.91 18.25 12.81
N PRO A 27 -8.09 18.65 11.82
CA PRO A 27 -8.40 19.82 11.02
C PRO A 27 -9.68 19.60 10.20
N ASN A 28 -10.47 20.65 10.02
CA ASN A 28 -11.72 20.62 9.29
C ASN A 28 -11.63 21.42 7.98
N GLY A 29 -12.55 21.17 7.05
CA GLY A 29 -12.70 21.95 5.81
C GLY A 29 -12.54 21.11 4.54
N PRO A 30 -12.78 21.72 3.36
CA PRO A 30 -12.83 21.01 2.08
C PRO A 30 -11.46 20.48 1.60
N ASP A 31 -10.37 20.99 2.17
CA ASP A 31 -9.00 20.59 1.81
C ASP A 31 -8.51 19.35 2.57
N TRP A 32 -9.33 18.79 3.47
CA TRP A 32 -8.97 17.68 4.34
C TRP A 32 -9.74 16.41 4.00
N LEU A 33 -9.01 15.29 4.02
CA LEU A 33 -9.58 13.94 3.99
C LEU A 33 -9.37 13.30 5.35
N HIS A 34 -10.39 12.58 5.82
CA HIS A 34 -10.33 11.83 7.07
C HIS A 34 -10.36 10.33 6.78
N GLU A 35 -9.43 9.61 7.40
CA GLU A 35 -9.32 8.17 7.29
C GLU A 35 -9.26 7.53 8.67
N ILE A 36 -9.68 6.28 8.74
CA ILE A 36 -9.57 5.48 9.95
C ILE A 36 -8.09 5.30 10.25
N LYS A 37 -7.68 5.68 11.45
CA LYS A 37 -6.36 5.31 11.97
C LYS A 37 -6.38 3.83 12.34
N TYR A 38 -5.65 3.02 11.59
CA TYR A 38 -5.42 1.63 11.93
C TYR A 38 -4.31 1.48 12.98
N ASP A 39 -4.41 0.46 13.82
CA ASP A 39 -3.39 0.11 14.82
C ASP A 39 -2.68 -1.18 14.39
N GLY A 40 -1.54 -1.03 13.72
CA GLY A 40 -0.76 -2.14 13.21
C GLY A 40 0.72 -1.83 13.02
N TYR A 41 1.33 -2.44 12.01
CA TYR A 41 2.63 -2.04 11.50
C TYR A 41 2.47 -1.31 10.17
N ARG A 42 3.01 -0.10 10.08
CA ARG A 42 3.15 0.57 8.79
C ARG A 42 4.12 -0.19 7.90
N MET A 43 3.64 -0.58 6.74
CA MET A 43 4.37 -1.37 5.76
C MET A 43 4.20 -0.77 4.35
N HIS A 44 5.28 -0.76 3.59
CA HIS A 44 5.23 -0.48 2.16
C HIS A 44 5.20 -1.78 1.37
N ALA A 45 4.24 -1.90 0.45
CA ALA A 45 4.25 -2.96 -0.56
C ALA A 45 4.92 -2.44 -1.84
N ARG A 46 6.13 -2.91 -2.10
CA ARG A 46 6.86 -2.66 -3.35
C ARG A 46 6.60 -3.82 -4.31
N ILE A 47 5.91 -3.56 -5.40
CA ILE A 47 5.61 -4.53 -6.45
C ILE A 47 6.45 -4.16 -7.68
N ASP A 48 7.31 -5.06 -8.13
CA ASP A 48 8.16 -4.91 -9.31
C ASP A 48 8.13 -6.21 -10.12
N GLY A 49 7.05 -6.38 -10.89
CA GLY A 49 6.72 -7.64 -11.54
C GLY A 49 6.50 -8.76 -10.52
N SER A 50 7.35 -9.78 -10.55
CA SER A 50 7.30 -10.91 -9.60
C SER A 50 8.08 -10.67 -8.30
N ASP A 51 8.96 -9.66 -8.25
CA ASP A 51 9.66 -9.24 -7.03
C ASP A 51 8.73 -8.33 -6.21
N ILE A 52 8.06 -8.94 -5.24
CA ILE A 52 7.13 -8.26 -4.33
C ILE A 52 7.77 -8.25 -2.96
N ARG A 53 7.87 -7.05 -2.37
CA ARG A 53 8.44 -6.85 -1.05
C ARG A 53 7.50 -6.13 -0.12
N LEU A 54 7.47 -6.57 1.13
CA LEU A 54 6.86 -5.86 2.24
C LEU A 54 7.95 -5.25 3.11
N LEU A 55 8.10 -3.93 3.01
CA LEU A 55 9.12 -3.17 3.69
C LEU A 55 8.52 -2.52 4.95
N THR A 56 9.23 -2.61 6.07
CA THR A 56 8.85 -1.88 7.29
C THR A 56 8.97 -0.37 7.09
N ARG A 57 8.44 0.40 8.05
CA ARG A 57 8.64 1.85 8.17
C ARG A 57 10.11 2.30 8.00
N THR A 58 11.09 1.47 8.38
CA THR A 58 12.54 1.78 8.27
C THR A 58 13.22 1.11 7.07
N GLY A 59 12.46 0.45 6.19
CA GLY A 59 12.96 -0.13 4.95
C GLY A 59 13.49 -1.56 5.05
N LEU A 60 13.36 -2.22 6.20
CA LEU A 60 13.69 -3.65 6.33
C LEU A 60 12.68 -4.52 5.58
N ASP A 61 13.18 -5.50 4.83
CA ASP A 61 12.36 -6.45 4.09
C ASP A 61 11.84 -7.58 4.99
N TRP A 62 10.53 -7.58 5.22
CA TRP A 62 9.82 -8.58 6.03
C TRP A 62 8.94 -9.50 5.19
N SER A 63 9.15 -9.58 3.88
CA SER A 63 8.34 -10.41 2.97
C SER A 63 8.24 -11.86 3.41
N HIS A 64 9.36 -12.44 3.88
CA HIS A 64 9.41 -13.81 4.39
C HIS A 64 8.43 -14.10 5.53
N ARG A 65 8.04 -13.08 6.33
CA ARG A 65 7.11 -13.22 7.46
C ARG A 65 5.64 -13.21 7.05
N TYR A 66 5.32 -12.67 5.88
CA TYR A 66 3.94 -12.34 5.47
C TYR A 66 3.60 -12.92 4.10
N GLN A 67 3.82 -14.23 3.93
CA GLN A 67 3.62 -14.90 2.64
C GLN A 67 2.18 -14.83 2.13
N ALA A 68 1.18 -14.86 3.02
CA ALA A 68 -0.22 -14.67 2.65
C ALA A 68 -0.47 -13.27 2.05
N THR A 69 0.07 -12.21 2.67
CA THR A 69 0.00 -10.84 2.15
C THR A 69 0.73 -10.71 0.81
N ILE A 70 1.91 -11.32 0.66
CA ILE A 70 2.64 -11.35 -0.62
C ILE A 70 1.81 -12.03 -1.73
N ALA A 71 1.13 -13.13 -1.41
CA ALA A 71 0.26 -13.81 -2.36
C ALA A 71 -0.93 -12.93 -2.78
N ALA A 72 -1.56 -12.23 -1.83
CA ALA A 72 -2.64 -11.29 -2.13
C ALA A 72 -2.17 -10.11 -3.00
N LEU A 73 -1.01 -9.52 -2.68
CA LEU A 73 -0.40 -8.45 -3.48
C LEU A 73 -0.05 -8.91 -4.91
N ARG A 74 0.39 -10.17 -5.08
CA ARG A 74 0.67 -10.76 -6.38
C ARG A 74 -0.56 -10.89 -7.28
N ALA A 75 -1.74 -11.03 -6.67
CA ALA A 75 -3.00 -11.16 -7.39
C ALA A 75 -3.56 -9.80 -7.88
N LEU A 76 -2.96 -8.68 -7.47
CA LEU A 76 -3.39 -7.36 -7.93
C LEU A 76 -3.13 -7.19 -9.44
N PRO A 77 -4.03 -6.52 -10.18
CA PRO A 77 -3.91 -6.33 -11.63
C PRO A 77 -2.92 -5.21 -11.99
N VAL A 78 -1.71 -5.24 -11.43
CA VAL A 78 -0.66 -4.22 -11.64
C VAL A 78 0.70 -4.87 -11.89
N LYS A 79 1.53 -4.22 -12.71
CA LYS A 79 2.89 -4.70 -12.99
C LYS A 79 3.89 -4.13 -12.00
N GLU A 80 3.80 -2.83 -11.74
CA GLU A 80 4.71 -2.12 -10.85
C GLU A 80 3.91 -1.16 -9.98
N ALA A 81 4.13 -1.19 -8.67
CA ALA A 81 3.48 -0.28 -7.74
C ALA A 81 4.33 -0.08 -6.48
N TYR A 82 4.13 1.06 -5.81
CA TYR A 82 4.65 1.29 -4.46
C TYR A 82 3.50 1.80 -3.60
N VAL A 83 2.99 0.94 -2.74
CA VAL A 83 1.77 1.17 -1.94
C VAL A 83 2.16 1.39 -0.48
N ASP A 84 1.61 2.42 0.14
CA ASP A 84 1.72 2.65 1.59
C ASP A 84 0.45 2.15 2.29
N GLY A 85 0.64 1.50 3.43
CA GLY A 85 -0.43 0.82 4.13
C GLY A 85 -0.08 0.36 5.53
N GLU A 86 -1.08 -0.19 6.21
CA GLU A 86 -0.97 -0.70 7.56
C GLU A 86 -1.30 -2.19 7.59
N LEU A 87 -0.39 -3.03 8.10
CA LEU A 87 -0.63 -4.44 8.33
C LEU A 87 -1.22 -4.63 9.74
N CYS A 88 -2.44 -5.18 9.81
CA CYS A 88 -3.21 -5.25 11.04
C CYS A 88 -3.78 -6.64 11.30
N ALA A 89 -3.93 -6.98 12.59
CA ALA A 89 -4.85 -8.04 13.00
C ALA A 89 -6.24 -7.43 13.20
N VAL A 90 -7.26 -8.07 12.63
CA VAL A 90 -8.65 -7.61 12.72
C VAL A 90 -9.43 -8.51 13.66
N ARG A 91 -10.16 -7.91 14.60
CA ARG A 91 -11.05 -8.62 15.53
C ARG A 91 -12.38 -8.98 14.84
N ALA A 92 -13.16 -9.84 15.47
CA ALA A 92 -14.48 -10.24 14.96
C ALA A 92 -15.48 -9.07 14.85
N ASP A 93 -15.29 -8.00 15.63
CA ASP A 93 -16.08 -6.76 15.57
C ASP A 93 -15.53 -5.74 14.54
N GLY A 94 -14.53 -6.12 13.75
CA GLY A 94 -13.93 -5.28 12.71
C GLY A 94 -12.86 -4.29 13.20
N VAL A 95 -12.60 -4.23 14.51
CA VAL A 95 -11.61 -3.31 15.08
C VAL A 95 -10.20 -3.90 14.97
N THR A 96 -9.22 -3.07 14.59
CA THR A 96 -7.80 -3.49 14.55
C THR A 96 -7.22 -3.65 15.96
N SER A 97 -6.33 -4.62 16.16
CA SER A 97 -5.75 -4.91 17.47
C SER A 97 -4.24 -5.13 17.37
N PHE A 98 -3.47 -4.18 17.91
CA PHE A 98 -2.01 -4.25 17.93
C PHE A 98 -1.49 -5.44 18.77
N SER A 99 -2.11 -5.72 19.92
CA SER A 99 -1.72 -6.87 20.75
C SER A 99 -1.93 -8.21 20.05
N ARG A 100 -3.02 -8.35 19.26
CA ARG A 100 -3.23 -9.55 18.43
C ARG A 100 -2.24 -9.64 17.27
N LEU A 101 -1.87 -8.52 16.67
CA LEU A 101 -0.83 -8.48 15.65
C LEU A 101 0.51 -8.99 16.21
N GLN A 102 0.91 -8.53 17.40
CA GLN A 102 2.11 -9.01 18.08
C GLN A 102 2.05 -10.52 18.35
N ALA A 103 0.94 -11.02 18.93
CA ALA A 103 0.76 -12.44 19.17
C ALA A 103 0.84 -13.28 17.87
N ALA A 104 0.17 -12.82 16.81
CA ALA A 104 0.21 -13.48 15.50
C ALA A 104 1.64 -13.54 14.92
N MET A 105 2.45 -12.51 15.14
CA MET A 105 3.87 -12.53 14.74
C MET A 105 4.68 -13.52 15.57
N ASP A 106 4.57 -13.48 16.89
CA ASP A 106 5.36 -14.30 17.81
C ASP A 106 5.07 -15.80 17.59
N GLU A 107 3.83 -16.14 17.23
CA GLU A 107 3.38 -17.50 16.94
C GLU A 107 3.56 -17.90 15.46
N GLY A 108 3.99 -16.98 14.60
CA GLY A 108 4.09 -17.21 13.14
C GLY A 108 2.74 -17.40 12.42
N ARG A 109 1.62 -17.02 13.04
CA ARG A 109 0.26 -17.13 12.50
C ARG A 109 -0.16 -15.85 11.76
N THR A 110 0.62 -15.47 10.74
CA THR A 110 0.42 -14.22 10.01
C THR A 110 -0.58 -14.30 8.85
N GLY A 111 -1.20 -15.46 8.63
CA GLY A 111 -2.10 -15.74 7.51
C GLY A 111 -3.38 -14.90 7.50
N ASP A 112 -3.87 -14.53 8.69
CA ASP A 112 -5.13 -13.78 8.86
C ASP A 112 -4.91 -12.27 9.00
N LEU A 113 -3.67 -11.79 8.82
CA LEU A 113 -3.37 -10.36 8.86
C LEU A 113 -3.86 -9.67 7.58
N VAL A 114 -4.42 -8.48 7.76
CA VAL A 114 -4.99 -7.68 6.67
C VAL A 114 -4.09 -6.47 6.42
N PHE A 115 -3.73 -6.26 5.15
CA PHE A 115 -2.99 -5.08 4.71
C PHE A 115 -3.96 -4.01 4.20
N PHE A 116 -4.12 -2.95 4.99
CA PHE A 116 -4.95 -1.79 4.66
C PHE A 116 -4.12 -0.76 3.90
N ALA A 117 -4.23 -0.74 2.58
CA ALA A 117 -3.58 0.27 1.73
C ALA A 117 -4.29 1.63 1.85
N PHE A 118 -3.54 2.70 2.05
CA PHE A 118 -4.08 4.06 2.16
C PHE A 118 -3.43 5.08 1.20
N ASP A 119 -2.27 4.77 0.61
CA ASP A 119 -1.64 5.64 -0.40
C ASP A 119 -0.93 4.85 -1.51
N LEU A 120 -0.73 5.50 -2.66
CA LEU A 120 -0.02 4.98 -3.82
C LEU A 120 1.01 6.00 -4.31
N LEU A 121 2.28 5.62 -4.27
CA LEU A 121 3.41 6.52 -4.49
C LEU A 121 4.10 6.31 -5.84
N PHE A 122 3.88 5.14 -6.45
CA PHE A 122 4.42 4.75 -7.75
C PHE A 122 3.45 3.81 -8.46
N LEU A 123 3.32 3.93 -9.78
CA LEU A 123 2.50 3.05 -10.60
C LEU A 123 3.08 2.93 -12.02
N ASN A 124 3.33 1.70 -12.48
CA ASN A 124 3.66 1.35 -13.88
C ASN A 124 4.67 2.30 -14.56
N GLY A 125 5.83 2.50 -13.94
CA GLY A 125 6.90 3.33 -14.50
C GLY A 125 6.82 4.82 -14.17
N GLU A 126 5.85 5.25 -13.37
CA GLU A 126 5.65 6.65 -12.98
C GLU A 126 5.68 6.82 -11.45
N SER A 127 6.52 7.74 -10.96
CA SER A 127 6.39 8.22 -9.58
C SER A 127 5.25 9.23 -9.50
N ILE A 128 4.27 8.94 -8.64
CA ILE A 128 3.08 9.77 -8.46
C ILE A 128 3.00 10.40 -7.06
N ALA A 129 4.04 10.22 -6.24
CA ALA A 129 4.13 10.75 -4.88
C ALA A 129 3.98 12.29 -4.80
N LYS A 130 4.22 13.01 -5.92
CA LYS A 130 4.06 14.47 -6.00
C LYS A 130 2.67 14.93 -6.46
N LEU A 131 1.79 14.01 -6.86
CA LEU A 131 0.41 14.35 -7.22
C LEU A 131 -0.42 14.68 -5.98
N PRO A 132 -1.52 15.45 -6.11
CA PRO A 132 -2.50 15.63 -5.05
C PRO A 132 -2.96 14.29 -4.44
N LEU A 133 -3.19 14.26 -3.12
CA LEU A 133 -3.60 13.03 -2.40
C LEU A 133 -4.85 12.39 -3.01
N ILE A 134 -5.82 13.21 -3.43
CA ILE A 134 -7.07 12.74 -4.04
C ILE A 134 -6.81 11.94 -5.32
N ASP A 135 -5.85 12.36 -6.14
CA ASP A 135 -5.50 11.67 -7.40
C ASP A 135 -4.82 10.33 -7.11
N ARG A 136 -3.95 10.29 -6.09
CA ARG A 136 -3.29 9.05 -5.67
C ARG A 136 -4.31 8.04 -5.13
N LYS A 137 -5.29 8.50 -4.34
CA LYS A 137 -6.39 7.67 -3.84
C LYS A 137 -7.31 7.15 -4.95
N ALA A 138 -7.64 7.99 -5.92
CA ALA A 138 -8.42 7.57 -7.07
C ALA A 138 -7.71 6.44 -7.84
N ARG A 139 -6.39 6.58 -8.06
CA ARG A 139 -5.57 5.52 -8.69
C ARG A 139 -5.49 4.25 -7.82
N LEU A 140 -5.34 4.38 -6.51
CA LEU A 140 -5.33 3.24 -5.59
C LEU A 140 -6.66 2.48 -5.58
N ALA A 141 -7.80 3.18 -5.64
CA ALA A 141 -9.13 2.57 -5.66
C ALA A 141 -9.35 1.65 -6.88
N CYS A 142 -8.61 1.88 -7.97
CA CYS A 142 -8.64 1.02 -9.16
C CYS A 142 -8.02 -0.36 -8.95
N PHE A 143 -7.32 -0.60 -7.83
CA PHE A 143 -6.76 -1.93 -7.51
C PHE A 143 -7.84 -2.94 -7.09
N ARG A 144 -9.07 -2.47 -6.87
CA ARG A 144 -10.21 -3.33 -6.57
C ARG A 144 -10.54 -4.22 -7.76
N PRO A 145 -10.71 -5.54 -7.58
CA PRO A 145 -11.08 -6.48 -8.64
C PRO A 145 -12.38 -6.12 -9.40
N THR A 146 -13.23 -5.27 -8.82
CA THR A 146 -14.52 -4.82 -9.37
C THR A 146 -14.51 -3.39 -9.92
N CYS A 147 -13.35 -2.76 -10.13
CA CYS A 147 -13.31 -1.42 -10.72
C CYS A 147 -13.69 -1.43 -12.21
N LEU A 148 -14.98 -1.27 -12.53
CA LEU A 148 -15.50 -1.16 -13.90
C LEU A 148 -14.95 0.07 -14.66
N ALA A 149 -14.44 1.09 -13.97
CA ALA A 149 -14.00 2.35 -14.58
C ALA A 149 -12.71 2.23 -15.42
N CYS A 150 -11.97 1.13 -15.32
CA CYS A 150 -10.74 0.91 -16.10
C CYS A 150 -10.95 0.30 -17.50
N ALA A 151 -12.18 -0.10 -17.85
CA ALA A 151 -12.44 -0.78 -19.13
C ALA A 151 -12.37 0.15 -20.36
N SER A 152 -12.27 1.47 -20.18
CA SER A 152 -12.38 2.45 -21.29
C SER A 152 -11.11 3.27 -21.56
N ALA A 153 -9.99 3.02 -20.87
CA ALA A 153 -8.77 3.82 -21.02
C ALA A 153 -7.59 3.08 -21.69
N ILE A 154 -7.84 1.92 -22.31
CA ILE A 154 -6.83 1.17 -23.09
C ILE A 154 -7.37 0.90 -24.50
N THR A 155 -7.89 1.91 -25.18
CA THR A 155 -8.08 1.85 -26.64
C THR A 155 -7.45 3.06 -27.28
#